data_AF-A0A945Q212-F1
#
_entry.id   AF-A0A945Q212-F1
#
_cell.length_a   1.000
_cell.length_b   1.000
_cell.length_c   1.000
_cell.angle_alpha   90.00
_cell.angle_beta   90.00
_cell.angle_gamma   90.00
#
_symmetry.space_group_name_H-M   'P 1'
#
loop_
_entity.id
_entity.type
_entity.pdbx_description
1 polymer ?
#
loop_
_entity_poly.entity_id
_entity_poly.type
_entity_poly.pdbx_seq_one_letter_code
_entity_poly.pdbx_strand_id
1 'polypeptide(L)'
;LKKKVYLPKEWLPETDENEITEKKLIGYTVLDINFGKLGKITYINSQTSQQLIYVEKDGVEFCFPMHEKFVKGIDPKEGIMEVEIPEELLDLN
;
A
#
# COMPACT_ATOMS: atom_id res chain seq x y z
N LEU A 1 -5.10 21.39 -13.70
CA LEU A 1 -4.64 21.36 -12.30
C LEU A 1 -4.39 19.91 -11.91
N LYS A 2 -3.13 19.45 -11.80
CA LYS A 2 -2.82 18.11 -11.24
C LYS A 2 -2.61 18.28 -9.73
N LYS A 3 -3.56 17.80 -8.91
CA LYS A 3 -3.40 17.78 -7.44
C LYS A 3 -2.64 16.51 -7.07
N LYS A 4 -1.35 16.65 -6.78
CA LYS A 4 -0.61 15.62 -6.05
C LYS A 4 -1.06 15.69 -4.59
N VAL A 5 -1.82 14.71 -4.13
CA VAL A 5 -2.25 14.62 -2.73
C VAL A 5 -1.24 13.74 -2.01
N TYR A 6 -0.39 14.35 -1.20
CA TYR A 6 0.55 13.67 -0.31
C TYR A 6 0.13 13.97 1.15
N LEU A 7 -0.02 12.92 1.97
CA LEU A 7 -0.39 13.04 3.38
C LEU A 7 0.89 13.12 4.24
N PRO A 8 1.11 14.17 5.04
CA PRO A 8 2.30 14.31 5.88
C PRO A 8 2.39 13.24 6.98
N LYS A 9 3.60 12.73 7.24
CA LYS A 9 3.94 11.71 8.25
C LYS A 9 3.56 12.07 9.70
N GLU A 10 3.18 13.32 9.98
CA GLU A 10 2.89 13.82 11.34
C GLU A 10 1.46 13.50 11.81
N TRP A 11 0.62 12.89 10.97
CA TRP A 11 -0.80 12.64 11.23
C TRP A 11 -1.12 11.17 11.47
N LEU A 12 -0.25 10.42 12.16
CA LEU A 12 -0.48 8.99 12.44
C LEU A 12 -0.99 8.78 13.89
N PRO A 13 -2.31 8.61 14.11
CA PRO A 13 -2.91 8.14 15.36
C PRO A 13 -2.42 6.78 15.88
N GLU A 14 -2.67 6.57 17.18
CA GLU A 14 -2.19 5.47 18.02
C GLU A 14 -2.96 4.15 17.89
N THR A 15 -2.38 3.10 18.47
CA THR A 15 -2.38 1.70 18.05
C THR A 15 -3.57 0.86 18.51
N ASP A 16 -4.22 0.12 17.60
CA ASP A 16 -5.29 -0.87 17.85
C ASP A 16 -4.87 -2.29 17.38
N GLU A 17 -5.59 -3.36 17.74
CA GLU A 17 -5.20 -4.77 17.52
C GLU A 17 -5.00 -5.14 16.03
N ASN A 18 -5.69 -4.42 15.14
CA ASN A 18 -5.50 -4.48 13.69
C ASN A 18 -4.07 -4.09 13.29
N GLU A 19 -3.42 -3.20 14.05
CA GLU A 19 -2.04 -2.81 13.79
C GLU A 19 -1.07 -3.98 13.88
N ILE A 20 -1.32 -5.00 14.71
CA ILE A 20 -0.38 -6.11 14.86
C ILE A 20 -0.32 -6.91 13.56
N THR A 21 -1.45 -7.04 12.87
CA THR A 21 -1.53 -7.70 11.56
C THR A 21 -0.95 -6.79 10.47
N GLU A 22 -1.18 -5.48 10.54
CA GLU A 22 -0.67 -4.49 9.58
C GLU A 22 0.85 -4.32 9.67
N LYS A 23 1.41 -4.28 10.88
CA LYS A 23 2.85 -4.23 11.15
C LYS A 23 3.59 -5.43 10.56
N LYS A 24 2.94 -6.58 10.44
CA LYS A 24 3.53 -7.75 9.77
C LYS A 24 3.68 -7.57 8.27
N LEU A 25 2.80 -6.79 7.64
CA LEU A 25 2.84 -6.53 6.21
C LEU A 25 3.85 -5.44 5.83
N ILE A 26 4.25 -4.58 6.79
CA ILE A 26 5.30 -3.58 6.55
C ILE A 26 6.59 -4.29 6.10
N GLY A 27 7.17 -3.81 5.00
CA GLY A 27 8.34 -4.38 4.37
C GLY A 27 8.05 -5.43 3.28
N TYR A 28 6.79 -5.88 3.15
CA TYR A 28 6.40 -6.82 2.09
C TYR A 28 6.58 -6.16 0.72
N THR A 29 6.98 -6.97 -0.26
CA THR A 29 7.08 -6.54 -1.65
C THR A 29 5.70 -6.53 -2.28
N VAL A 30 5.31 -5.41 -2.89
CA VAL A 30 4.08 -5.33 -3.67
C VAL A 30 4.39 -5.67 -5.11
N LEU A 31 3.73 -6.72 -5.62
CA LEU A 31 3.86 -7.21 -6.98
C LEU A 31 2.53 -7.07 -7.68
N ASP A 32 2.49 -6.25 -8.73
CA ASP A 32 1.33 -6.14 -9.59
C ASP A 32 1.39 -7.15 -10.73
N ILE A 33 0.27 -7.78 -11.05
CA ILE A 33 0.20 -8.81 -12.10
C ILE A 33 0.48 -8.25 -13.51
N ASN A 34 0.23 -6.96 -13.74
CA ASN A 34 0.42 -6.28 -15.02
C ASN A 34 1.72 -5.47 -15.04
N PHE A 35 2.06 -4.80 -13.94
CA PHE A 35 3.19 -3.86 -13.85
C PHE A 35 4.44 -4.44 -13.17
N GLY A 36 4.35 -5.64 -12.61
CA GLY A 36 5.44 -6.28 -11.87
C GLY A 36 5.71 -5.57 -10.55
N LYS A 37 6.98 -5.52 -10.13
CA LYS A 37 7.35 -5.03 -8.79
C LYS A 37 7.07 -3.54 -8.64
N LEU A 38 6.10 -3.21 -7.79
CA LEU A 38 5.70 -1.84 -7.50
C LEU A 38 6.45 -1.21 -6.32
N GLY A 39 7.04 -2.00 -5.42
CA GLY A 39 7.84 -1.48 -4.32
C GLY A 39 7.71 -2.30 -3.05
N LYS A 40 7.91 -1.66 -1.90
CA LYS A 40 7.69 -2.25 -0.58
C LYS A 40 6.67 -1.46 0.23
N ILE A 41 5.86 -2.15 1.02
CA ILE A 41 4.93 -1.52 1.95
C ILE A 41 5.73 -0.77 3.02
N THR A 42 5.53 0.53 3.13
CA THR A 42 6.19 1.37 4.13
C THR A 42 5.26 1.75 5.28
N TYR A 43 3.95 1.83 5.00
CA TYR A 43 2.95 2.20 5.99
C TYR A 43 1.57 1.67 5.60
N ILE A 44 0.71 1.41 6.58
CA ILE A 44 -0.71 1.09 6.38
C ILE A 44 -1.51 2.05 7.26
N ASN A 45 -2.40 2.83 6.65
CA ASN A 45 -3.34 3.68 7.37
C ASN A 45 -4.64 2.92 7.61
N SER A 46 -4.97 2.69 8.87
CA SER A 46 -6.16 1.94 9.29
C SER A 46 -7.14 2.74 10.14
N GLN A 47 -6.91 4.04 10.27
CA GLN A 47 -7.75 4.92 11.09
C GLN A 47 -8.97 5.42 10.33
N THR A 48 -9.01 5.20 9.02
CA THR A 48 -10.13 5.51 8.15
C THR A 48 -10.96 4.27 7.85
N SER A 49 -12.25 4.44 7.55
CA SER A 49 -13.15 3.33 7.20
C SER A 49 -12.68 2.49 6.00
N GLN A 50 -11.80 3.06 5.17
CA GLN A 50 -11.06 2.34 4.14
C GLN A 50 -9.58 2.35 4.51
N GLN A 51 -8.99 1.17 4.70
CA GLN A 51 -7.56 1.05 4.97
C GLN A 51 -6.76 1.35 3.69
N LEU A 52 -5.67 2.10 3.80
CA LEU A 52 -4.79 2.45 2.68
C LEU A 52 -3.39 1.87 2.91
N ILE A 53 -2.83 1.24 1.88
CA ILE A 53 -1.47 0.71 1.86
C ILE A 53 -0.58 1.71 1.15
N TYR A 54 0.51 2.11 1.78
CA TYR A 54 1.53 2.98 1.22
C TYR A 54 2.74 2.15 0.81
N VAL A 55 3.21 2.37 -0.41
CA VAL A 55 4.29 1.63 -1.04
C VAL A 55 5.34 2.61 -1.57
N GLU A 56 6.61 2.30 -1.33
CA GLU A 56 7.74 3.07 -1.84
C GLU A 56 8.57 2.23 -2.82
N LYS A 57 8.97 2.85 -3.93
CA LYS A 57 9.98 2.34 -4.85
C LYS A 57 10.86 3.48 -5.34
N ASP A 58 12.16 3.36 -5.10
CA ASP A 58 13.19 4.29 -5.59
C ASP A 58 12.90 5.77 -5.26
N GLY A 59 12.36 6.04 -4.06
CA GLY A 59 11.98 7.38 -3.61
C GLY A 59 10.63 7.89 -4.15
N VAL A 60 9.90 7.09 -4.93
CA VAL A 60 8.53 7.36 -5.35
C VAL A 60 7.58 6.60 -4.43
N GLU A 61 6.70 7.33 -3.75
CA GLU A 61 5.64 6.78 -2.92
C GLU A 61 4.29 6.81 -3.65
N PHE A 62 3.51 5.73 -3.51
CA PHE A 62 2.10 5.69 -3.89
C PHE A 62 1.28 4.94 -2.85
N CYS A 63 -0.04 5.06 -2.91
CA CYS A 63 -0.93 4.30 -2.04
C CYS A 63 -2.14 3.75 -2.78
N PHE A 64 -2.68 2.64 -2.28
CA PHE A 64 -3.92 2.05 -2.80
C PHE A 64 -4.76 1.47 -1.65
N PRO A 65 -6.08 1.29 -1.85
CA PRO A 65 -6.94 0.70 -0.84
C PRO A 65 -6.61 -0.76 -0.57
N MET A 66 -6.57 -1.15 0.71
CA MET A 66 -6.60 -2.55 1.13
C MET A 66 -8.00 -3.12 0.87
N HIS A 67 -8.26 -3.51 -0.37
CA HIS A 67 -9.55 -4.02 -0.82
C HIS A 67 -9.33 -5.23 -1.73
N GLU A 68 -10.19 -6.25 -1.61
CA GLU A 68 -10.18 -7.49 -2.43
C GLU A 68 -10.17 -7.25 -3.95
N LYS A 69 -10.57 -6.07 -4.43
CA LYS A 69 -10.54 -5.73 -5.85
C LYS A 69 -9.10 -5.56 -6.34
N PHE A 70 -8.24 -5.01 -5.48
CA PHE A 70 -6.83 -4.77 -5.75
C PHE A 70 -5.98 -5.92 -5.22
N VAL A 71 -6.17 -6.32 -3.96
CA VAL A 71 -5.34 -7.36 -3.31
C VAL A 71 -5.84 -8.74 -3.72
N LYS A 72 -5.00 -9.48 -4.48
CA LYS A 72 -5.32 -10.82 -4.98
C LYS A 72 -4.78 -11.92 -4.08
N GLY A 73 -3.68 -11.65 -3.40
CA GLY A 73 -3.05 -12.63 -2.54
C GLY A 73 -1.98 -12.00 -1.65
N ILE A 74 -1.68 -12.70 -0.55
CA ILE A 74 -0.55 -12.39 0.31
C ILE A 74 0.18 -13.71 0.52
N ASP A 75 1.47 -13.74 0.20
CA ASP A 75 2.38 -14.82 0.52
C ASP A 75 3.23 -14.42 1.74
N PRO A 76 2.92 -14.92 2.94
CA PRO A 76 3.69 -14.58 4.14
C PRO A 76 5.06 -15.25 4.20
N LYS A 77 5.31 -16.31 3.41
CA LYS A 77 6.62 -16.98 3.39
C LYS A 77 7.64 -16.15 2.62
N GLU A 78 7.22 -15.64 1.47
CA GLU A 78 8.06 -14.79 0.61
C GLU A 78 7.98 -13.31 0.99
N GLY A 79 6.99 -12.90 1.79
CA GLY A 79 6.75 -11.51 2.12
C GLY A 79 6.28 -10.71 0.91
N ILE A 80 5.36 -11.29 0.13
CA ILE A 80 4.84 -10.70 -1.10
C ILE A 80 3.34 -10.42 -0.96
N MET A 81 2.91 -9.26 -1.42
CA MET A 81 1.50 -8.93 -1.64
C MET A 81 1.26 -8.81 -3.14
N GLU A 82 0.42 -9.68 -3.67
CA GLU A 82 0.01 -9.67 -5.07
C GLU A 82 -1.20 -8.76 -5.26
N VAL A 83 -1.09 -7.84 -6.21
CA VAL A 83 -2.14 -6.87 -6.52
C VAL A 83 -2.45 -6.83 -8.01
N GLU A 84 -3.64 -6.34 -8.33
CA GLU A 84 -4.04 -5.95 -9.67
C GLU A 84 -4.63 -4.54 -9.56
N ILE A 85 -3.78 -3.55 -9.80
CA ILE A 85 -4.17 -2.16 -9.80
C ILE A 85 -4.43 -1.75 -11.25
N PRO A 86 -5.64 -1.25 -11.57
CA PRO A 86 -5.93 -0.70 -12.88
C PRO A 86 -4.91 0.38 -13.26
N GLU A 87 -4.48 0.40 -14.52
CA GLU A 87 -3.48 1.36 -15.02
C GLU A 87 -3.88 2.81 -14.74
N GLU A 88 -5.19 3.11 -14.78
CA GLU A 88 -5.73 4.45 -14.55
C GLU A 88 -5.51 4.96 -13.12
N LEU A 89 -5.25 4.06 -12.16
CA LEU A 89 -4.95 4.39 -10.77
C LEU A 89 -3.45 4.53 -10.49
N LEU A 90 -2.59 4.05 -11.40
CA LEU A 90 -1.13 4.08 -11.28
C LEU A 90 -0.48 5.30 -11.96
N ASP A 91 -1.26 6.36 -12.24
CA ASP A 91 -0.79 7.58 -12.91
C ASP A 91 0.18 8.39 -12.00
N LEU A 92 1.41 7.89 -11.92
CA LEU A 92 2.58 8.46 -11.25
C LEU A 92 3.16 9.60 -12.11
N ASN A 93 2.50 10.75 -12.09
CA ASN A 93 3.05 12.00 -12.66
C ASN A 93 3.97 12.74 -11.68
#